data_AF-A0A436W020-F1
#
_entry.id   AF-A0A436W020-F1
#
_cell.length_a   1.000
_cell.length_b   1.000
_cell.length_c   1.000
_cell.angle_alpha   90.00
_cell.angle_beta   90.00
_cell.angle_gamma   90.00
#
_symmetry.space_group_name_H-M   'P 1'
#
loop_
_entity.id
_entity.type
_entity.pdbx_description
1 polymer ?
#
loop_
_entity_poly.entity_id
_entity_poly.type
_entity_poly.pdbx_seq_one_letter_code
_entity_poly.pdbx_strand_id
1 'polypeptide(L)'
;VYVSATGATAAENLAYAQRLGIWGSEDFPFANRAEFVAAIEDGGVAAMEALARDLKSLGLYTSRSLPYDGVEYDLLEHELTEEQIRIYNAYADAFQVIHNNLTAALEAANITSETGTLNRNAKAAARSAFESTKQRFFSHLITSMMTPTLIGAIEQDRADGHSAVVQIVSTGEALMERRLAEIPAEEWSDLHVDVTPREYVLGYLMHSFPTQLFEEYSDAEGNIYSRPVHDAEGNAVQCREAARRRDEMIERLASLPPVGSALDQILHHFGTDTVAEVTGRSRRIVKKTGRDGIDRRAVENRPGSANLAETQSFMNDDKIVLVFSDAGGTGRSYHADLGAKNQRLRKHYLLEAGWRADNAIQGLGRTHRTNQAQPPLFRPMAANVKAGKRFLSTIARRLDTLGAITRGQRQTGGAGLFRSEDNLESPYARAALRQFYHLLHQGKIEGCSLTTFEAVTGLSLTTEEGGLRDELPPITTWLNRLLALRIETQNLLFEVFEQLMTARIEGAIAAGNYDKGLETITAESIIVTDRRTVYTHPVSGAQSHVLTVARKDRIRPLGLSEALAIARAEPQSVLLVNARSSRAAIQLPTASLM
;
A
#
# COMPACT_ATOMS: atom_id res chain seq x y z
N VAL A 1 -8.67 -4.41 34.75
CA VAL A 1 -9.34 -4.11 33.46
C VAL A 1 -8.28 -3.52 32.55
N TYR A 2 -8.06 -4.11 31.38
CA TYR A 2 -7.22 -3.49 30.35
C TYR A 2 -8.10 -2.66 29.42
N VAL A 3 -7.65 -1.46 29.06
CA VAL A 3 -8.36 -0.58 28.12
C VAL A 3 -7.35 -0.12 27.08
N SER A 4 -7.69 -0.30 25.79
CA SER A 4 -6.84 0.15 24.69
C SER A 4 -7.70 0.52 23.49
N ALA A 5 -7.34 1.62 22.83
CA ALA A 5 -7.92 2.02 21.54
C ALA A 5 -7.38 1.19 20.37
N THR A 6 -6.22 0.53 20.53
CA THR A 6 -5.50 -0.20 19.46
C THR A 6 -5.24 -1.67 19.77
N GLY A 7 -5.63 -2.16 20.97
CA GLY A 7 -5.39 -3.54 21.41
C GLY A 7 -5.94 -4.61 20.46
N ALA A 8 -6.88 -4.22 19.59
CA ALA A 8 -7.61 -5.04 18.66
C ALA A 8 -7.12 -4.94 17.20
N THR A 9 -5.85 -4.60 16.93
CA THR A 9 -5.34 -4.38 15.55
C THR A 9 -4.31 -5.41 15.08
N ALA A 10 -3.63 -6.11 15.99
CA ALA A 10 -2.67 -7.18 15.71
C ALA A 10 -2.57 -8.13 16.91
N ALA A 11 -2.11 -9.37 16.71
CA ALA A 11 -1.91 -10.35 17.80
C ALA A 11 -0.93 -9.83 18.86
N GLU A 12 0.13 -9.17 18.40
CA GLU A 12 1.10 -8.48 19.27
C GLU A 12 0.45 -7.44 20.18
N ASN A 13 -0.64 -6.81 19.75
CA ASN A 13 -1.34 -5.80 20.53
C ASN A 13 -2.20 -6.41 21.64
N LEU A 14 -2.42 -7.72 21.65
CA LEU A 14 -2.99 -8.43 22.81
C LEU A 14 -1.90 -8.84 23.82
N ALA A 15 -0.62 -8.70 23.47
CA ALA A 15 0.49 -9.18 24.30
C ALA A 15 0.60 -8.49 25.68
N TYR A 16 0.10 -7.25 25.81
CA TYR A 16 0.09 -6.57 27.11
C TYR A 16 -0.93 -7.19 28.08
N ALA A 17 -1.87 -7.98 27.59
CA ALA A 17 -2.97 -8.52 28.38
C ALA A 17 -2.61 -9.86 29.05
N GLN A 18 -1.38 -10.02 29.56
CA GLN A 18 -0.85 -11.26 30.17
C GLN A 18 -1.77 -11.88 31.23
N ARG A 19 -2.47 -11.03 32.00
CA ARG A 19 -3.43 -11.47 33.04
C ARG A 19 -4.69 -12.17 32.51
N LEU A 20 -4.91 -12.18 31.20
CA LEU A 20 -6.01 -12.93 30.59
C LEU A 20 -5.71 -14.44 30.49
N GLY A 21 -4.47 -14.87 30.79
CA GLY A 21 -4.10 -16.28 30.75
C GLY A 21 -4.07 -16.88 29.35
N ILE A 22 -3.99 -16.06 28.28
CA ILE A 22 -4.02 -16.53 26.89
C ILE A 22 -2.82 -17.43 26.56
N TRP A 23 -1.71 -17.29 27.29
CA TRP A 23 -0.55 -18.17 27.20
C TRP A 23 0.04 -18.43 28.59
N GLY A 24 0.74 -19.55 28.75
CA GLY A 24 1.34 -19.96 30.01
C GLY A 24 0.32 -20.33 31.10
N SER A 25 -0.91 -20.64 30.70
CA SER A 25 -1.97 -21.17 31.56
C SER A 25 -2.37 -22.58 31.10
N GLU A 26 -3.11 -23.31 31.92
CA GLU A 26 -3.69 -24.61 31.54
C GLU A 26 -4.90 -24.45 30.59
N ASP A 27 -5.47 -23.25 30.49
CA ASP A 27 -6.72 -22.99 29.78
C ASP A 27 -6.53 -22.77 28.26
N PHE A 28 -5.31 -22.46 27.81
CA PHE A 28 -4.98 -22.18 26.41
C PHE A 28 -3.76 -22.99 25.94
N PRO A 29 -3.69 -23.38 24.65
CA PRO A 29 -2.67 -24.31 24.15
C PRO A 29 -1.26 -23.70 24.00
N PHE A 30 -1.07 -22.43 24.35
CA PHE A 30 0.17 -21.71 24.07
C PHE A 30 1.05 -21.68 25.32
N ALA A 31 2.25 -22.27 25.25
CA ALA A 31 3.16 -22.31 26.40
C ALA A 31 3.74 -20.92 26.73
N ASN A 32 3.96 -20.08 25.70
CA ASN A 32 4.50 -18.74 25.87
C ASN A 32 3.98 -17.74 24.82
N ARG A 33 4.30 -16.46 25.04
CA ARG A 33 3.89 -15.35 24.17
C ARG A 33 4.32 -15.53 22.72
N ALA A 34 5.56 -15.98 22.48
CA ALA A 34 6.11 -16.07 21.12
C ALA A 34 5.34 -17.12 20.31
N GLU A 35 5.03 -18.25 20.95
CA GLU A 35 4.22 -19.32 20.36
C GLU A 35 2.78 -18.86 20.06
N PHE A 36 2.14 -18.13 20.98
CA PHE A 36 0.83 -17.52 20.74
C PHE A 36 0.86 -16.58 19.54
N VAL A 37 1.81 -15.64 19.48
CA VAL A 37 1.91 -14.69 18.37
C VAL A 37 2.12 -15.43 17.05
N ALA A 38 3.06 -16.37 17.01
CA ALA A 38 3.35 -17.15 15.81
C ALA A 38 2.13 -17.95 15.32
N ALA A 39 1.40 -18.62 16.23
CA ALA A 39 0.23 -19.41 15.87
C ALA A 39 -0.94 -18.57 15.35
N ILE A 40 -1.18 -17.40 15.96
CA ILE A 40 -2.22 -16.48 15.48
C ILE A 40 -1.83 -15.81 14.16
N GLU A 41 -0.53 -15.51 13.96
CA GLU A 41 -0.04 -14.98 12.69
C GLU A 41 -0.11 -16.02 11.56
N ASP A 42 0.22 -17.28 11.84
CA ASP A 42 0.13 -18.39 10.88
C ASP A 42 -1.33 -18.68 10.50
N GLY A 43 -2.23 -18.72 11.49
CA GLY A 43 -3.67 -18.87 11.27
C GLY A 43 -4.38 -17.62 10.72
N GLY A 44 -3.66 -16.49 10.60
CA GLY A 44 -4.12 -15.26 9.98
C GLY A 44 -5.41 -14.68 10.57
N VAL A 45 -6.24 -14.09 9.70
CA VAL A 45 -7.49 -13.42 10.10
C VAL A 45 -8.47 -14.41 10.75
N ALA A 46 -8.54 -15.66 10.27
CA ALA A 46 -9.46 -16.67 10.79
C ALA A 46 -9.14 -17.09 12.23
N ALA A 47 -7.85 -17.32 12.55
CA ALA A 47 -7.43 -17.60 13.92
C ALA A 47 -7.72 -16.41 14.85
N MET A 48 -7.54 -15.20 14.34
CA MET A 48 -7.85 -13.98 15.08
C MET A 48 -9.37 -13.79 15.31
N GLU A 49 -10.23 -14.14 14.34
CA GLU A 49 -11.69 -14.18 14.52
C GLU A 49 -12.10 -15.17 15.62
N ALA A 50 -11.55 -16.39 15.57
CA ALA A 50 -11.83 -17.42 16.56
C ALA A 50 -11.41 -16.98 17.97
N LEU A 51 -10.18 -16.45 18.12
CA LEU A 51 -9.69 -15.93 19.39
C LEU A 51 -10.59 -14.81 19.93
N ALA A 52 -10.92 -13.82 19.11
CA ALA A 52 -11.76 -12.69 19.53
C ALA A 52 -13.16 -13.15 19.95
N ARG A 53 -13.74 -14.13 19.24
CA ARG A 53 -15.03 -14.74 19.56
C ARG A 53 -14.98 -15.50 20.88
N ASP A 54 -13.96 -16.33 21.08
CA ASP A 54 -13.85 -17.18 22.25
C ASP A 54 -13.56 -16.33 23.50
N LEU A 55 -12.69 -15.32 23.41
CA LEU A 55 -12.47 -14.36 24.50
C LEU A 55 -13.74 -13.56 24.88
N LYS A 56 -14.58 -13.22 23.90
CA LYS A 56 -15.90 -12.61 24.16
C LYS A 56 -16.83 -13.57 24.89
N SER A 57 -16.85 -14.84 24.46
CA SER A 57 -17.70 -15.88 25.07
C SER A 57 -17.31 -16.17 26.53
N LEU A 58 -16.01 -16.08 26.84
CA LEU A 58 -15.46 -16.22 28.19
C LEU A 58 -15.66 -14.97 29.06
N GLY A 59 -16.20 -13.88 28.52
CA GLY A 59 -16.32 -12.59 29.23
C GLY A 59 -14.98 -11.88 29.48
N LEU A 60 -13.89 -12.36 28.86
CA LEU A 60 -12.53 -11.82 29.00
C LEU A 60 -12.28 -10.60 28.11
N TYR A 61 -13.08 -10.45 27.04
CA TYR A 61 -12.92 -9.39 26.05
C TYR A 61 -14.26 -8.73 25.74
N THR A 62 -14.28 -7.39 25.85
CA THR A 62 -15.36 -6.56 25.32
C THR A 62 -14.77 -5.56 24.35
N SER A 63 -15.46 -5.35 23.23
CA SER A 63 -15.06 -4.42 22.19
C SER A 63 -16.26 -3.57 21.81
N ARG A 64 -16.07 -2.25 21.77
CA ARG A 64 -17.05 -1.31 21.24
C ARG A 64 -16.41 -0.61 20.05
N SER A 65 -17.04 -0.74 18.89
CA SER A 65 -16.66 -0.01 17.69
C SER A 65 -17.85 0.84 17.24
N LEU A 66 -17.57 2.03 16.71
CA LEU A 66 -18.60 2.82 16.03
C LEU A 66 -19.07 2.03 14.81
N PRO A 67 -20.39 1.89 14.56
CA PRO A 67 -20.84 1.20 13.38
C PRO A 67 -20.43 1.97 12.11
N TYR A 68 -20.00 1.24 11.09
CA TYR A 68 -19.86 1.77 9.71
C TYR A 68 -21.21 1.78 8.98
N ASP A 69 -22.32 1.74 9.71
CA ASP A 69 -23.66 1.86 9.12
C ASP A 69 -23.83 3.26 8.52
N GLY A 70 -24.34 3.32 7.28
CA GLY A 70 -24.42 4.53 6.48
C GLY A 70 -23.10 5.10 5.96
N VAL A 71 -21.94 4.47 6.25
CA VAL A 71 -20.68 4.85 5.61
C VAL A 71 -20.65 4.30 4.19
N GLU A 72 -20.46 5.20 3.24
CA GLU A 72 -20.31 4.86 1.82
C GLU A 72 -18.83 4.73 1.45
N TYR A 73 -18.55 3.86 0.48
CA TYR A 73 -17.21 3.65 -0.06
C TYR A 73 -17.24 3.80 -1.57
N ASP A 74 -16.28 4.53 -2.12
CA ASP A 74 -16.18 4.83 -3.55
C ASP A 74 -14.72 4.75 -3.99
N LEU A 75 -14.34 3.79 -4.84
CA LEU A 75 -12.96 3.70 -5.31
C LEU A 75 -12.75 4.75 -6.41
N LEU A 76 -11.86 5.72 -6.17
CA LEU A 76 -11.49 6.69 -7.19
C LEU A 76 -10.25 6.20 -7.93
N GLU A 77 -10.46 5.66 -9.13
CA GLU A 77 -9.39 5.18 -9.98
C GLU A 77 -8.79 6.32 -10.82
N HIS A 78 -7.47 6.35 -10.91
CA HIS A 78 -6.71 7.21 -11.80
C HIS A 78 -6.12 6.37 -12.92
N GLU A 79 -6.54 6.67 -14.15
CA GLU A 79 -5.88 6.15 -15.35
C GLU A 79 -4.72 7.06 -15.71
N LEU A 80 -3.51 6.50 -15.73
CA LEU A 80 -2.34 7.23 -16.21
C LEU A 80 -2.53 7.61 -17.68
N THR A 81 -2.38 8.89 -17.96
CA THR A 81 -2.30 9.43 -19.32
C THR A 81 -1.05 8.93 -20.05
N GLU A 82 -1.05 8.98 -21.39
CA GLU A 82 0.13 8.63 -22.20
C GLU A 82 1.39 9.42 -21.79
N GLU A 83 1.21 10.69 -21.42
CA GLU A 83 2.26 11.54 -20.88
C GLU A 83 2.83 10.98 -19.57
N GLN A 84 1.95 10.64 -18.63
CA GLN A 84 2.36 10.08 -17.34
C GLN A 84 3.04 8.73 -17.50
N ILE A 85 2.57 7.87 -18.42
CA ILE A 85 3.23 6.60 -18.76
C ILE A 85 4.63 6.87 -19.30
N ARG A 86 4.80 7.83 -20.22
CA ARG A 86 6.11 8.20 -20.77
C ARG A 86 7.06 8.69 -19.68
N ILE A 87 6.60 9.57 -18.79
CA ILE A 87 7.38 10.07 -17.65
C ILE A 87 7.76 8.91 -16.71
N TYR A 88 6.80 8.04 -16.37
CA TYR A 88 7.03 6.88 -15.52
C TYR A 88 8.10 5.96 -16.11
N ASN A 89 7.96 5.62 -17.39
CA ASN A 89 8.90 4.76 -18.11
C ASN A 89 10.30 5.38 -18.21
N ALA A 90 10.40 6.70 -18.38
CA ALA A 90 11.69 7.39 -18.36
C ALA A 90 12.40 7.27 -17.00
N TYR A 91 11.66 7.36 -15.90
CA TYR A 91 12.21 7.10 -14.56
C TYR A 91 12.55 5.62 -14.34
N ALA A 92 11.71 4.68 -14.82
CA ALA A 92 12.00 3.24 -14.76
C ALA A 92 13.33 2.91 -15.46
N ASP A 93 13.54 3.47 -16.66
CA ASP A 93 14.79 3.32 -17.40
C ASP A 93 15.99 3.92 -16.65
N ALA A 94 15.82 5.09 -16.03
CA ALA A 94 16.88 5.70 -15.24
C ALA A 94 17.25 4.84 -14.02
N PHE A 95 16.28 4.24 -13.33
CA PHE A 95 16.56 3.32 -12.23
C PHE A 95 17.27 2.04 -12.67
N GLN A 96 17.01 1.54 -13.89
CA GLN A 96 17.80 0.44 -14.46
C GLN A 96 19.26 0.85 -14.70
N VAL A 97 19.49 2.07 -15.21
CA VAL A 97 20.85 2.61 -15.38
C VAL A 97 21.57 2.74 -14.03
N ILE A 98 20.87 3.19 -12.98
CA ILE A 98 21.44 3.26 -11.62
C ILE A 98 21.78 1.86 -11.11
N HIS A 99 20.91 0.87 -11.32
CA HIS A 99 21.17 -0.50 -10.90
C HIS A 99 22.43 -1.08 -11.56
N ASN A 100 22.60 -0.88 -12.87
CA ASN A 100 23.77 -1.34 -13.61
C ASN A 100 25.05 -0.64 -13.13
N ASN A 101 24.99 0.67 -12.91
CA ASN A 101 26.13 1.43 -12.39
C ASN A 101 26.43 1.12 -10.92
N LEU A 102 25.45 0.73 -10.12
CA LEU A 102 25.67 0.29 -8.75
C LEU A 102 26.56 -0.95 -8.72
N THR A 103 26.30 -1.94 -9.57
CA THR A 103 27.16 -3.13 -9.69
C THR A 103 28.58 -2.75 -10.08
N ALA A 104 28.74 -1.95 -11.13
CA ALA A 104 30.06 -1.50 -11.59
C ALA A 104 30.80 -0.64 -10.55
N ALA A 105 30.08 0.19 -9.77
CA ALA A 105 30.68 1.01 -8.72
C ALA A 105 31.17 0.17 -7.54
N LEU A 106 30.44 -0.90 -7.17
CA LEU A 106 30.88 -1.83 -6.13
C LEU A 106 32.16 -2.58 -6.53
N GLU A 107 32.30 -2.94 -7.81
CA GLU A 107 33.53 -3.54 -8.35
C GLU A 107 34.68 -2.52 -8.36
N ALA A 108 34.46 -1.33 -8.92
CA ALA A 108 35.48 -0.28 -8.97
C ALA A 108 35.94 0.20 -7.58
N ALA A 109 35.10 0.06 -6.56
CA ALA A 109 35.41 0.40 -5.18
C ALA A 109 36.08 -0.74 -4.39
N ASN A 110 36.39 -1.88 -5.01
CA ASN A 110 36.89 -3.11 -4.37
C ASN A 110 35.96 -3.66 -3.27
N ILE A 111 34.64 -3.45 -3.39
CA ILE A 111 33.65 -4.08 -2.49
C ILE A 111 33.29 -5.48 -3.03
N THR A 112 33.34 -5.64 -4.34
CA THR A 112 33.21 -6.91 -5.08
C THR A 112 34.38 -7.07 -6.03
N SER A 113 34.69 -8.32 -6.38
CA SER A 113 35.69 -8.71 -7.38
C SER A 113 35.07 -9.68 -8.38
N GLU A 114 35.82 -10.02 -9.44
CA GLU A 114 35.43 -11.07 -10.39
C GLU A 114 35.19 -12.43 -9.70
N THR A 115 35.89 -12.68 -8.59
CA THR A 115 35.86 -13.96 -7.86
C THR A 115 34.87 -13.98 -6.69
N GLY A 116 34.25 -12.84 -6.33
CA GLY A 116 33.25 -12.83 -5.27
C GLY A 116 33.00 -11.49 -4.59
N THR A 117 32.48 -11.54 -3.37
CA THR A 117 32.19 -10.34 -2.56
C THR A 117 33.24 -10.17 -1.48
N LEU A 118 34.04 -9.10 -1.56
CA LEU A 118 35.12 -8.77 -0.64
C LEU A 118 34.63 -8.11 0.65
N ASN A 119 33.52 -7.36 0.56
CA ASN A 119 32.87 -6.78 1.73
C ASN A 119 31.34 -6.94 1.66
N ARG A 120 30.84 -8.00 2.32
CA ARG A 120 29.41 -8.35 2.32
C ARG A 120 28.54 -7.26 2.95
N ASN A 121 29.01 -6.62 4.02
CA ASN A 121 28.27 -5.58 4.72
C ASN A 121 28.11 -4.32 3.87
N ALA A 122 29.18 -3.86 3.23
CA ALA A 122 29.14 -2.71 2.33
C ALA A 122 28.22 -2.97 1.12
N LYS A 123 28.31 -4.15 0.50
CA LYS A 123 27.41 -4.55 -0.60
C LYS A 123 25.94 -4.59 -0.16
N ALA A 124 25.65 -5.19 0.99
CA ALA A 124 24.29 -5.28 1.52
C ALA A 124 23.72 -3.89 1.85
N ALA A 125 24.52 -3.03 2.48
CA ALA A 125 24.13 -1.65 2.80
C ALA A 125 23.82 -0.84 1.54
N ALA A 126 24.68 -0.90 0.52
CA ALA A 126 24.48 -0.18 -0.74
C ALA A 126 23.22 -0.65 -1.49
N ARG A 127 22.99 -1.97 -1.55
CA ARG A 127 21.76 -2.55 -2.15
C ARG A 127 20.51 -2.16 -1.37
N SER A 128 20.56 -2.20 -0.04
CA SER A 128 19.43 -1.81 0.82
C SER A 128 19.07 -0.33 0.66
N ALA A 129 20.08 0.55 0.62
CA ALA A 129 19.90 1.99 0.38
C ALA A 129 19.28 2.27 -1.01
N PHE A 130 19.73 1.57 -2.05
CA PHE A 130 19.15 1.68 -3.40
C PHE A 130 17.68 1.25 -3.42
N GLU A 131 17.39 0.05 -2.93
CA GLU A 131 16.04 -0.53 -3.00
C GLU A 131 15.02 0.27 -2.17
N SER A 132 15.41 0.75 -0.99
CA SER A 132 14.55 1.62 -0.17
C SER A 132 14.31 2.98 -0.81
N THR A 133 15.29 3.54 -1.52
CA THR A 133 15.12 4.80 -2.28
C THR A 133 14.18 4.60 -3.46
N LYS A 134 14.39 3.53 -4.24
CA LYS A 134 13.55 3.15 -5.37
C LYS A 134 12.08 3.02 -4.98
N GLN A 135 11.81 2.26 -3.92
CA GLN A 135 10.47 2.05 -3.40
C GLN A 135 9.81 3.38 -2.98
N ARG A 136 10.52 4.23 -2.22
CA ARG A 136 10.01 5.55 -1.81
C ARG A 136 9.73 6.46 -3.01
N PHE A 137 10.64 6.52 -3.97
CA PHE A 137 10.51 7.35 -5.16
C PHE A 137 9.27 6.98 -5.98
N PHE A 138 9.12 5.70 -6.35
CA PHE A 138 7.97 5.28 -7.17
C PHE A 138 6.64 5.39 -6.44
N SER A 139 6.60 5.15 -5.11
CA SER A 139 5.40 5.44 -4.31
C SER A 139 5.00 6.92 -4.42
N HIS A 140 5.96 7.84 -4.25
CA HIS A 140 5.67 9.27 -4.36
C HIS A 140 5.29 9.68 -5.79
N LEU A 141 5.93 9.08 -6.80
CA LEU A 141 5.64 9.36 -8.20
C LEU A 141 4.19 8.98 -8.54
N ILE A 142 3.76 7.77 -8.16
CA ILE A 142 2.39 7.30 -8.36
C ILE A 142 1.39 8.22 -7.64
N THR A 143 1.62 8.51 -6.36
CA THR A 143 0.77 9.42 -5.58
C THR A 143 0.67 10.81 -6.22
N SER A 144 1.79 11.33 -6.73
CA SER A 144 1.82 12.62 -7.42
C SER A 144 1.08 12.58 -8.76
N MET A 145 1.16 11.47 -9.50
CA MET A 145 0.43 11.27 -10.75
C MET A 145 -1.07 11.14 -10.54
N MET A 146 -1.55 10.60 -9.41
CA MET A 146 -2.99 10.54 -9.09
C MET A 146 -3.60 11.89 -8.69
N THR A 147 -2.77 12.86 -8.34
CA THR A 147 -3.22 14.13 -7.75
C THR A 147 -4.12 14.98 -8.66
N PRO A 148 -3.95 15.02 -10.00
CA PRO A 148 -4.90 15.69 -10.90
C PRO A 148 -6.32 15.13 -10.80
N THR A 149 -6.49 13.81 -10.72
CA THR A 149 -7.82 13.19 -10.53
C THR A 149 -8.41 13.53 -9.17
N LEU A 150 -7.57 13.56 -8.11
CA LEU A 150 -7.99 14.03 -6.79
C LEU A 150 -8.49 15.48 -6.83
N ILE A 151 -7.74 16.38 -7.47
CA ILE A 151 -8.08 17.79 -7.60
C ILE A 151 -9.45 17.95 -8.27
N GLY A 152 -9.67 17.29 -9.41
CA GLY A 152 -10.97 17.34 -10.11
C GLY A 152 -12.12 16.82 -9.24
N ALA A 153 -11.90 15.74 -8.48
CA ALA A 153 -12.90 15.20 -7.58
C ALA A 153 -13.22 16.15 -6.40
N ILE A 154 -12.20 16.82 -5.84
CA ILE A 154 -12.38 17.83 -4.78
C ILE A 154 -13.14 19.06 -5.32
N GLU A 155 -12.88 19.50 -6.54
CA GLU A 155 -13.62 20.60 -7.16
C GLU A 155 -15.10 20.28 -7.29
N GLN A 156 -15.42 19.09 -7.78
CA GLN A 156 -16.81 18.63 -7.89
C GLN A 156 -17.48 18.54 -6.52
N ASP A 157 -16.82 17.90 -5.55
CA ASP A 157 -17.36 17.79 -4.19
C ASP A 157 -17.60 19.16 -3.53
N ARG A 158 -16.74 20.14 -3.79
CA ARG A 158 -16.94 21.52 -3.32
C ARG A 158 -18.14 22.18 -3.99
N ALA A 159 -18.33 21.97 -5.29
CA ALA A 159 -19.50 22.47 -6.01
C ALA A 159 -20.80 21.86 -5.45
N ASP A 160 -20.74 20.59 -5.03
CA ASP A 160 -21.84 19.86 -4.40
C ASP A 160 -22.04 20.21 -2.90
N GLY A 161 -21.27 21.17 -2.37
CA GLY A 161 -21.39 21.64 -0.99
C GLY A 161 -20.80 20.69 0.06
N HIS A 162 -19.90 19.79 -0.34
CA HIS A 162 -19.21 18.86 0.55
C HIS A 162 -17.86 19.41 1.02
N SER A 163 -17.26 18.78 2.04
CA SER A 163 -15.90 19.09 2.49
C SER A 163 -14.97 17.91 2.26
N ALA A 164 -13.82 18.20 1.65
CA ALA A 164 -12.80 17.19 1.35
C ALA A 164 -11.83 17.04 2.52
N VAL A 165 -11.52 15.79 2.87
CA VAL A 165 -10.47 15.45 3.82
C VAL A 165 -9.50 14.49 3.12
N VAL A 166 -8.26 14.92 2.91
CA VAL A 166 -7.23 14.16 2.20
C VAL A 166 -6.23 13.62 3.19
N GLN A 167 -6.11 12.29 3.25
CA GLN A 167 -5.10 11.59 4.01
C GLN A 167 -3.88 11.30 3.13
N ILE A 168 -2.72 11.77 3.58
CA ILE A 168 -1.41 11.50 2.97
C ILE A 168 -0.43 10.98 4.02
N VAL A 169 0.62 10.28 3.60
CA VAL A 169 1.72 9.88 4.50
C VAL A 169 2.94 10.71 4.22
N SER A 170 3.23 10.92 2.95
CA SER A 170 4.40 11.60 2.45
C SER A 170 4.15 13.09 2.27
N THR A 171 4.77 13.92 3.12
CA THR A 171 4.61 15.39 3.11
C THR A 171 5.68 16.14 2.32
N GLY A 172 6.75 15.45 1.91
CA GLY A 172 7.92 16.08 1.26
C GLY A 172 8.78 16.94 2.20
N GLU A 173 8.51 16.95 3.51
CA GLU A 173 9.19 17.85 4.46
C GLU A 173 10.71 17.69 4.49
N ALA A 174 11.20 16.48 4.76
CA ALA A 174 12.64 16.24 4.89
C ALA A 174 13.41 16.58 3.60
N LEU A 175 12.77 16.35 2.46
CA LEU A 175 13.30 16.65 1.14
C LEU A 175 13.44 18.16 0.92
N MET A 176 12.33 18.87 1.20
CA MET A 176 12.27 20.32 1.08
C MET A 176 13.24 21.00 2.06
N GLU A 177 13.28 20.58 3.33
CA GLU A 177 14.20 21.13 4.33
C GLU A 177 15.67 20.98 3.93
N ARG A 178 16.04 19.81 3.39
CA ARG A 178 17.42 19.58 2.92
C ARG A 178 17.78 20.53 1.77
N ARG A 179 16.87 20.74 0.82
CA ARG A 179 17.11 21.67 -0.30
C ARG A 179 17.10 23.12 0.12
N LEU A 180 16.19 23.52 1.01
CA LEU A 180 16.18 24.89 1.55
C LEU A 180 17.45 25.21 2.35
N ALA A 181 18.09 24.22 2.98
CA ALA A 181 19.36 24.41 3.68
C ALA A 181 20.54 24.73 2.74
N GLU A 182 20.44 24.39 1.46
CA GLU A 182 21.44 24.71 0.43
C GLU A 182 21.20 26.09 -0.22
N ILE A 183 20.05 26.73 0.06
CA ILE A 183 19.63 27.99 -0.57
C ILE A 183 19.73 29.14 0.45
N PRO A 184 20.42 30.25 0.12
CA PRO A 184 20.46 31.43 0.98
C PRO A 184 19.05 31.94 1.31
N ALA A 185 18.82 32.33 2.56
CA ALA A 185 17.50 32.80 3.03
C ALA A 185 16.98 34.03 2.26
N GLU A 186 17.89 34.79 1.64
CA GLU A 186 17.57 35.96 0.80
C GLU A 186 16.83 35.57 -0.49
N GLU A 187 17.03 34.34 -0.99
CA GLU A 187 16.40 33.82 -2.20
C GLU A 187 15.04 33.14 -1.91
N TRP A 188 14.64 33.03 -0.64
CA TRP A 188 13.41 32.33 -0.26
C TRP A 188 12.13 33.02 -0.73
N SER A 189 12.18 34.28 -1.14
CA SER A 189 11.05 34.98 -1.74
C SER A 189 10.82 34.66 -3.22
N ASP A 190 11.82 34.09 -3.91
CA ASP A 190 11.77 33.75 -5.34
C ASP A 190 12.59 32.48 -5.64
N LEU A 191 12.01 31.33 -5.34
CA LEU A 191 12.64 30.02 -5.52
C LEU A 191 12.55 29.54 -6.97
N HIS A 192 13.71 29.29 -7.58
CA HIS A 192 13.84 28.60 -8.86
C HIS A 192 14.24 27.12 -8.74
N VAL A 193 14.32 26.59 -7.52
CA VAL A 193 14.84 25.25 -7.26
C VAL A 193 13.75 24.18 -7.39
N ASP A 194 14.16 23.02 -7.92
CA ASP A 194 13.32 21.83 -7.98
C ASP A 194 13.19 21.17 -6.60
N VAL A 195 11.96 21.01 -6.14
CA VAL A 195 11.61 20.34 -4.87
C VAL A 195 10.71 19.12 -5.09
N THR A 196 10.77 18.54 -6.30
CA THR A 196 9.98 17.35 -6.66
C THR A 196 10.56 16.05 -6.10
N PRO A 197 9.80 14.93 -6.10
CA PRO A 197 10.29 13.62 -5.66
C PRO A 197 11.57 13.14 -6.35
N ARG A 198 11.94 13.71 -7.50
CA ARG A 198 13.25 13.51 -8.15
C ARG A 198 14.41 13.72 -7.19
N GLU A 199 14.23 14.57 -6.20
CA GLU A 199 15.22 14.83 -5.16
C GLU A 199 15.56 13.63 -4.27
N TYR A 200 14.67 12.63 -4.15
CA TYR A 200 14.99 11.40 -3.43
C TYR A 200 16.12 10.62 -4.11
N VAL A 201 16.07 10.51 -5.44
CA VAL A 201 17.08 9.77 -6.19
C VAL A 201 18.38 10.56 -6.31
N LEU A 202 18.30 11.88 -6.50
CA LEU A 202 19.48 12.76 -6.46
C LEU A 202 20.16 12.71 -5.09
N GLY A 203 19.38 12.75 -4.02
CA GLY A 203 19.87 12.63 -2.66
C GLY A 203 20.54 11.30 -2.37
N TYR A 204 20.00 10.19 -2.88
CA TYR A 204 20.65 8.89 -2.82
C TYR A 204 21.98 8.89 -3.59
N LEU A 205 22.00 9.42 -4.81
CA LEU A 205 23.23 9.46 -5.60
C LEU A 205 24.33 10.27 -4.91
N MET A 206 24.00 11.45 -4.37
CA MET A 206 24.96 12.33 -3.71
C MET A 206 25.55 11.76 -2.42
N HIS A 207 24.75 11.05 -1.60
CA HIS A 207 25.16 10.72 -0.23
C HIS A 207 25.20 9.22 0.10
N SER A 208 24.57 8.36 -0.72
CA SER A 208 24.45 6.92 -0.44
C SER A 208 24.99 6.03 -1.54
N PHE A 209 25.25 6.55 -2.75
CA PHE A 209 25.85 5.78 -3.82
C PHE A 209 27.32 5.42 -3.46
N PRO A 210 27.73 4.15 -3.62
CA PRO A 210 29.02 3.67 -3.12
C PRO A 210 30.17 4.27 -3.93
N THR A 211 30.73 5.36 -3.41
CA THR A 211 31.86 6.08 -4.00
C THR A 211 33.13 5.99 -3.15
N GLN A 212 33.05 5.50 -1.90
CA GLN A 212 34.22 5.27 -1.05
C GLN A 212 35.08 4.12 -1.59
N LEU A 213 36.40 4.32 -1.64
CA LEU A 213 37.38 3.31 -2.03
C LEU A 213 37.67 2.36 -0.87
N PHE A 214 37.80 1.06 -1.18
CA PHE A 214 38.26 0.04 -0.25
C PHE A 214 39.60 -0.52 -0.73
N GLU A 215 40.46 -0.88 0.21
CA GLU A 215 41.70 -1.62 -0.06
C GLU A 215 41.51 -3.10 0.30
N GLU A 216 42.09 -3.97 -0.51
CA GLU A 216 42.07 -5.40 -0.28
C GLU A 216 43.07 -5.78 0.81
N TYR A 217 42.70 -6.74 1.65
CA TYR A 217 43.59 -7.35 2.63
C TYR A 217 43.27 -8.85 2.77
N SER A 218 44.29 -9.63 3.10
CA SER A 218 44.14 -11.07 3.37
C SER A 218 44.08 -11.33 4.87
N ASP A 219 43.23 -12.26 5.29
CA ASP A 219 43.27 -12.83 6.64
C ASP A 219 44.40 -13.88 6.79
N ALA A 220 44.53 -14.47 7.98
CA ALA A 220 45.56 -15.48 8.26
C ALA A 220 45.32 -16.79 7.49
N GLU A 221 44.09 -17.03 7.07
CA GLU A 221 43.62 -18.19 6.30
C GLU A 221 43.73 -17.99 4.77
N GLY A 222 44.15 -16.81 4.31
CA GLY A 222 44.33 -16.46 2.90
C GLY A 222 43.07 -16.00 2.17
N ASN A 223 41.97 -15.78 2.89
CA ASN A 223 40.75 -15.20 2.32
C ASN A 223 40.94 -13.70 2.10
N ILE A 224 40.48 -13.21 0.95
CA ILE A 224 40.58 -11.78 0.58
C ILE A 224 39.31 -11.05 1.01
N TYR A 225 39.49 -9.95 1.73
CA TYR A 225 38.44 -9.01 2.13
C TYR A 225 38.83 -7.60 1.73
N SER A 226 37.91 -6.65 1.91
CA SER A 226 38.22 -5.24 1.72
C SER A 226 37.78 -4.35 2.88
N ARG A 227 38.59 -3.34 3.17
CA ARG A 227 38.36 -2.35 4.24
C ARG A 227 38.43 -0.92 3.71
N PRO A 228 37.72 0.05 4.32
CA PRO A 228 37.65 1.40 3.78
C PRO A 228 38.99 2.13 3.88
N VAL A 229 39.37 2.81 2.79
CA VAL A 229 40.59 3.61 2.72
C VAL A 229 40.33 5.01 3.30
N HIS A 230 41.27 5.50 4.11
CA HIS A 230 41.27 6.85 4.66
C HIS A 230 42.56 7.57 4.29
N ASP A 231 42.50 8.88 4.08
CA ASP A 231 43.67 9.73 3.85
C ASP A 231 44.44 10.02 5.17
N ALA A 232 45.51 10.79 5.08
CA ALA A 232 46.36 11.12 6.24
C ALA A 232 45.61 11.93 7.31
N GLU A 233 44.57 12.65 6.92
CA GLU A 233 43.69 13.45 7.76
C GLU A 233 42.48 12.65 8.31
N GLY A 234 42.34 11.38 7.92
CA GLY A 234 41.27 10.48 8.36
C GLY A 234 39.97 10.58 7.55
N ASN A 235 39.95 11.28 6.41
CA ASN A 235 38.78 11.35 5.54
C ASN A 235 38.69 10.13 4.63
N ALA A 236 37.47 9.73 4.30
CA ALA A 236 37.20 8.63 3.38
C ALA A 236 37.70 8.95 1.96
N VAL A 237 38.61 8.13 1.43
CA VAL A 237 39.11 8.26 0.06
C VAL A 237 38.03 7.82 -0.93
N GLN A 238 37.83 8.61 -1.99
CA GLN A 238 36.81 8.34 -3.01
C GLN A 238 37.38 7.61 -4.22
N CYS A 239 36.70 6.56 -4.68
CA CYS A 239 36.95 5.90 -5.96
C CYS A 239 36.54 6.83 -7.11
N ARG A 240 37.53 7.26 -7.91
CA ARG A 240 37.33 8.22 -9.01
C ARG A 240 36.34 7.72 -10.06
N GLU A 241 36.41 6.43 -10.40
CA GLU A 241 35.52 5.84 -11.41
C GLU A 241 34.07 5.74 -10.89
N ALA A 242 33.87 5.33 -9.64
CA ALA A 242 32.54 5.32 -9.02
C ALA A 242 31.94 6.73 -8.90
N ALA A 243 32.76 7.72 -8.55
CA ALA A 243 32.34 9.13 -8.48
C ALA A 243 31.94 9.68 -9.87
N ARG A 244 32.74 9.39 -10.91
CA ARG A 244 32.40 9.78 -12.29
C ARG A 244 31.04 9.23 -12.73
N ARG A 245 30.79 7.94 -12.48
CA ARG A 245 29.50 7.29 -12.78
C ARG A 245 28.33 7.93 -12.05
N ARG A 246 28.52 8.25 -10.76
CA ARG A 246 27.52 8.98 -9.97
C ARG A 246 27.18 10.32 -10.63
N ASP A 247 28.19 11.09 -11.01
CA ASP A 247 28.01 12.44 -11.54
C ASP A 247 27.31 12.41 -12.91
N GLU A 248 27.67 11.47 -13.80
CA GLU A 248 26.99 11.23 -15.08
C GLU A 248 25.51 10.85 -14.90
N MET A 249 25.19 10.03 -13.87
CA MET A 249 23.80 9.67 -13.57
C MET A 249 23.00 10.85 -13.01
N ILE A 250 23.61 11.71 -12.19
CA ILE A 250 22.99 12.93 -11.67
C ILE A 250 22.58 13.84 -12.84
N GLU A 251 23.47 14.07 -13.80
CA GLU A 251 23.20 14.91 -14.97
C GLU A 251 22.00 14.39 -15.78
N ARG A 252 21.99 13.08 -16.08
CA ARG A 252 20.89 12.47 -16.83
C ARG A 252 19.57 12.54 -16.08
N LEU A 253 19.55 12.28 -14.77
CA LEU A 253 18.33 12.38 -13.96
C LEU A 253 17.80 13.82 -13.88
N ALA A 254 18.70 14.80 -13.77
CA ALA A 254 18.34 16.21 -13.72
C ALA A 254 17.65 16.72 -15.00
N SER A 255 17.77 16.01 -16.12
CA SER A 255 17.03 16.29 -17.36
C SER A 255 15.62 15.70 -17.42
N LEU A 256 15.26 14.77 -16.53
CA LEU A 256 13.95 14.11 -16.57
C LEU A 256 12.83 15.05 -16.13
N PRO A 257 11.59 14.91 -16.65
CA PRO A 257 10.49 15.79 -16.29
C PRO A 257 10.20 15.79 -14.77
N PRO A 258 10.13 16.97 -14.11
CA PRO A 258 9.79 17.06 -12.70
C PRO A 258 8.29 16.77 -12.50
N VAL A 259 7.94 16.07 -11.42
CA VAL A 259 6.54 15.81 -11.02
C VAL A 259 6.31 16.39 -9.63
N GLY A 260 5.44 17.40 -9.48
CA GLY A 260 5.22 18.05 -8.18
C GLY A 260 4.77 17.08 -7.08
N SER A 261 5.13 17.32 -5.82
CA SER A 261 4.59 16.50 -4.73
C SER A 261 3.07 16.66 -4.63
N ALA A 262 2.34 15.63 -4.22
CA ALA A 262 0.88 15.69 -4.12
C ALA A 262 0.38 16.85 -3.23
N LEU A 263 1.02 17.07 -2.07
CA LEU A 263 0.65 18.16 -1.17
C LEU A 263 0.90 19.52 -1.82
N ASP A 264 2.04 19.73 -2.49
CA ASP A 264 2.33 21.00 -3.16
C ASP A 264 1.37 21.23 -4.33
N GLN A 265 1.03 20.20 -5.11
CA GLN A 265 0.03 20.30 -6.17
C GLN A 265 -1.33 20.76 -5.62
N ILE A 266 -1.80 20.17 -4.51
CA ILE A 266 -3.06 20.56 -3.84
C ILE A 266 -2.98 22.02 -3.35
N LEU A 267 -1.89 22.40 -2.69
CA LEU A 267 -1.68 23.76 -2.17
C LEU A 267 -1.58 24.80 -3.29
N HIS A 268 -0.89 24.50 -4.38
CA HIS A 268 -0.72 25.40 -5.52
C HIS A 268 -2.01 25.56 -6.31
N HIS A 269 -2.85 24.53 -6.37
CA HIS A 269 -4.13 24.57 -7.07
C HIS A 269 -5.22 25.31 -6.28
N PHE A 270 -5.43 24.94 -5.01
CA PHE A 270 -6.52 25.49 -4.20
C PHE A 270 -6.14 26.72 -3.37
N GLY A 271 -4.85 26.96 -3.17
CA GLY A 271 -4.34 28.01 -2.31
C GLY A 271 -4.46 27.69 -0.82
N THR A 272 -3.68 28.43 -0.03
CA THR A 272 -3.62 28.25 1.43
C THR A 272 -4.86 28.76 2.15
N ASP A 273 -5.65 29.62 1.51
CA ASP A 273 -6.90 30.14 2.09
C ASP A 273 -8.02 29.10 2.03
N THR A 274 -7.99 28.19 1.06
CA THR A 274 -8.98 27.11 0.92
C THR A 274 -8.55 25.84 1.66
N VAL A 275 -7.25 25.56 1.71
CA VAL A 275 -6.67 24.32 2.23
C VAL A 275 -6.21 24.49 3.68
N ALA A 276 -6.79 23.68 4.56
CA ALA A 276 -6.30 23.45 5.91
C ALA A 276 -5.20 22.39 5.91
N GLU A 277 -3.95 22.82 6.05
CA GLU A 277 -2.81 21.91 6.11
C GLU A 277 -2.56 21.46 7.56
N VAL A 278 -2.69 20.16 7.84
CA VAL A 278 -2.47 19.56 9.17
C VAL A 278 -1.39 18.47 9.06
N THR A 279 -0.18 18.90 8.71
CA THR A 279 0.97 18.03 8.43
C THR A 279 2.13 18.32 9.39
N GLY A 280 3.18 17.49 9.34
CA GLY A 280 4.44 17.72 10.07
C GLY A 280 5.24 18.94 9.61
N ARG A 281 4.96 19.49 8.41
CA ARG A 281 5.79 20.51 7.75
C ARG A 281 5.99 21.76 8.60
N SER A 282 7.24 22.07 8.94
CA SER A 282 7.63 23.35 9.52
C SER A 282 7.63 24.51 8.50
N ARG A 283 7.78 24.20 7.20
CA ARG A 283 7.73 25.18 6.10
C ARG A 283 6.93 24.65 4.91
N ARG A 284 6.46 25.56 4.05
CA ARG A 284 5.82 25.21 2.77
C ARG A 284 6.25 26.16 1.68
N ILE A 285 6.14 25.72 0.42
CA ILE A 285 6.40 26.55 -0.75
C ILE A 285 5.07 26.94 -1.36
N VAL A 286 4.77 28.23 -1.31
CA VAL A 286 3.51 28.81 -1.78
C VAL A 286 3.73 29.66 -3.01
N LYS A 287 2.70 29.73 -3.85
CA LYS A 287 2.68 30.63 -5.00
C LYS A 287 2.27 32.03 -4.53
N LYS A 288 3.14 33.02 -4.68
CA LYS A 288 2.86 34.43 -4.37
C LYS A 288 2.93 35.26 -5.63
N THR A 289 1.85 35.97 -5.92
CA THR A 289 1.83 36.95 -7.02
C THR A 289 2.50 38.23 -6.55
N GLY A 290 3.59 38.61 -7.20
CA GLY A 290 4.28 39.87 -6.95
C GLY A 290 3.44 41.08 -7.34
N ARG A 291 3.87 42.29 -6.95
CA ARG A 291 3.21 43.55 -7.36
C ARG A 291 3.23 43.78 -8.88
N ASP A 292 4.13 43.10 -9.57
CA ASP A 292 4.29 43.03 -11.02
C ASP A 292 3.33 42.04 -11.70
N GLY A 293 2.48 41.34 -10.94
CA GLY A 293 1.57 40.32 -11.46
C GLY A 293 2.27 39.00 -11.79
N ILE A 294 3.56 38.85 -11.50
CA ILE A 294 4.33 37.64 -11.77
C ILE A 294 4.23 36.72 -10.56
N ASP A 295 3.82 35.49 -10.82
CA ASP A 295 3.76 34.44 -9.82
C ASP A 295 5.16 33.90 -9.51
N ARG A 296 5.53 33.95 -8.24
CA ARG A 296 6.79 33.43 -7.70
C ARG A 296 6.55 32.35 -6.67
N ARG A 297 7.51 31.45 -6.50
CA ARG A 297 7.49 30.46 -5.42
C ARG A 297 8.21 31.03 -4.22
N ALA A 298 7.54 31.13 -3.10
CA ALA A 298 8.12 31.67 -1.87
C ALA A 298 7.99 30.66 -0.73
N VAL A 299 9.01 30.62 0.13
CA VAL A 299 8.98 29.85 1.38
C VAL A 299 8.11 30.58 2.40
N GLU A 300 7.25 29.82 3.05
CA GLU A 300 6.46 30.29 4.18
C GLU A 300 6.69 29.38 5.39
N ASN A 301 7.05 30.00 6.51
CA ASN A 301 7.21 29.31 7.78
C ASN A 301 5.85 29.02 8.41
N ARG A 302 5.65 27.80 8.90
CA ARG A 302 4.45 27.38 9.64
C ARG A 302 4.77 27.38 11.15
N PRO A 303 4.10 28.18 11.98
CA PRO A 303 4.33 28.17 13.42
C PRO A 303 3.91 26.82 14.04
N GLY A 304 4.44 26.48 15.21
CA GLY A 304 4.07 25.24 15.92
C GLY A 304 2.58 25.11 16.24
N SER A 305 1.85 26.24 16.32
CA SER A 305 0.40 26.29 16.49
C SER A 305 -0.40 26.15 15.18
N ALA A 306 0.25 26.12 14.01
CA ALA A 306 -0.42 26.11 12.70
C ALA A 306 -1.44 24.98 12.58
N ASN A 307 -1.07 23.75 12.95
CA ASN A 307 -1.97 22.60 12.87
C ASN A 307 -3.25 22.77 13.69
N LEU A 308 -3.21 23.52 14.81
CA LEU A 308 -4.40 23.83 15.60
C LEU A 308 -5.28 24.87 14.90
N ALA A 309 -4.69 25.96 14.42
CA ALA A 309 -5.41 27.01 13.69
C ALA A 309 -6.04 26.51 12.39
N GLU A 310 -5.32 25.67 11.64
CA GLU A 310 -5.79 25.05 10.40
C GLU A 310 -6.96 24.10 10.65
N THR A 311 -6.87 23.27 11.71
CA THR A 311 -7.99 22.42 12.15
C THR A 311 -9.20 23.25 12.52
N GLN A 312 -9.01 24.33 13.29
CA GLN A 312 -10.11 25.19 13.71
C GLN A 312 -10.78 25.87 12.51
N SER A 313 -9.98 26.36 11.55
CA SER A 313 -10.49 27.02 10.34
C SER A 313 -11.34 26.06 9.49
N PHE A 314 -10.92 24.78 9.39
CA PHE A 314 -11.72 23.76 8.73
C PHE A 314 -13.04 23.46 9.47
N MET A 315 -12.99 23.31 10.79
CA MET A 315 -14.19 23.02 11.60
C MET A 315 -15.15 24.22 11.71
N ASN A 316 -14.63 25.44 11.56
CA ASN A 316 -15.40 26.69 11.51
C ASN A 316 -16.00 26.99 10.13
N ASP A 317 -15.76 26.12 9.14
CA ASP A 317 -16.23 26.27 7.77
C ASP A 317 -15.54 27.41 6.99
N ASP A 318 -14.41 27.92 7.50
CA ASP A 318 -13.59 28.94 6.86
C ASP A 318 -12.73 28.33 5.74
N LYS A 319 -12.35 27.05 5.91
CA LYS A 319 -11.62 26.22 4.93
C LYS A 319 -12.41 24.94 4.64
N ILE A 320 -12.41 24.51 3.39
CA ILE A 320 -13.27 23.41 2.90
C ILE A 320 -12.51 22.17 2.44
N VAL A 321 -11.19 22.29 2.30
CA VAL A 321 -10.30 21.16 2.03
C VAL A 321 -9.36 21.03 3.21
N LEU A 322 -9.22 19.84 3.80
CA LEU A 322 -8.23 19.56 4.83
C LEU A 322 -7.29 18.47 4.34
N VAL A 323 -5.99 18.69 4.44
CA VAL A 323 -4.96 17.68 4.14
C VAL A 323 -4.21 17.36 5.42
N PHE A 324 -4.12 16.08 5.79
CA PHE A 324 -3.41 15.68 7.01
C PHE A 324 -2.45 14.52 6.77
N SER A 325 -1.40 14.49 7.59
CA SER A 325 -0.52 13.33 7.75
C SER A 325 -0.50 12.84 9.19
N ASP A 326 0.00 11.63 9.44
CA ASP A 326 0.05 11.04 10.79
C ASP A 326 0.74 11.97 11.82
N ALA A 327 1.87 12.56 11.43
CA ALA A 327 2.65 13.46 12.28
C ALA A 327 1.86 14.73 12.68
N GLY A 328 1.07 15.30 11.77
CA GLY A 328 0.26 16.49 12.04
C GLY A 328 -1.09 16.20 12.68
N GLY A 329 -1.72 15.06 12.33
CA GLY A 329 -3.09 14.72 12.70
C GLY A 329 -3.27 14.02 14.05
N THR A 330 -2.18 13.73 14.76
CA THR A 330 -2.24 13.03 16.05
C THR A 330 -3.15 13.77 17.04
N GLY A 331 -4.08 13.04 17.65
CA GLY A 331 -5.04 13.56 18.63
C GLY A 331 -6.20 14.39 18.08
N ARG A 332 -6.23 14.73 16.79
CA ARG A 332 -7.23 15.62 16.19
C ARG A 332 -8.46 14.89 15.65
N SER A 333 -9.52 15.64 15.34
CA SER A 333 -10.71 15.10 14.68
C SER A 333 -11.26 16.10 13.67
N TYR A 334 -11.77 15.56 12.56
CA TYR A 334 -12.27 16.30 11.40
C TYR A 334 -13.66 15.81 10.99
N HIS A 335 -14.33 15.02 11.84
CA HIS A 335 -15.69 14.54 11.59
C HIS A 335 -16.68 15.70 11.48
N ALA A 336 -17.83 15.49 10.86
CA ALA A 336 -18.90 16.48 10.82
C ALA A 336 -19.60 16.56 12.18
N ASP A 337 -18.90 17.09 13.19
CA ASP A 337 -19.37 17.18 14.58
C ASP A 337 -20.63 18.07 14.67
N LEU A 338 -21.67 17.61 15.37
CA LEU A 338 -22.90 18.38 15.62
C LEU A 338 -22.64 19.69 16.39
N GLY A 339 -21.53 19.79 17.12
CA GLY A 339 -21.09 21.01 17.79
C GLY A 339 -20.26 21.96 16.93
N ALA A 340 -19.83 21.54 15.74
CA ALA A 340 -19.04 22.37 14.83
C ALA A 340 -19.92 23.11 13.83
N LYS A 341 -19.41 24.21 13.26
CA LYS A 341 -20.10 24.97 12.21
C LYS A 341 -20.04 24.24 10.87
N ASN A 342 -18.89 23.67 10.53
CA ASN A 342 -18.76 22.84 9.34
C ASN A 342 -19.35 21.44 9.61
N GLN A 343 -20.61 21.25 9.25
CA GLN A 343 -21.30 19.95 9.31
C GLN A 343 -21.49 19.32 7.93
N ARG A 344 -20.71 19.75 6.92
CA ARG A 344 -20.81 19.21 5.55
C ARG A 344 -20.40 17.74 5.49
N LEU A 345 -20.97 17.00 4.54
CA LEU A 345 -20.56 15.61 4.28
C LEU A 345 -19.05 15.56 4.05
N ARG A 346 -18.36 14.67 4.78
CA ARG A 346 -16.92 14.47 4.66
C ARG A 346 -16.64 13.49 3.53
N LYS A 347 -16.04 13.98 2.46
CA LYS A 347 -15.46 13.17 1.38
C LYS A 347 -14.01 12.90 1.75
N HIS A 348 -13.77 11.74 2.35
CA HIS A 348 -12.46 11.38 2.87
C HIS A 348 -11.67 10.63 1.80
N TYR A 349 -10.72 11.32 1.18
CA TYR A 349 -9.79 10.77 0.22
C TYR A 349 -8.60 10.09 0.90
N LEU A 350 -8.46 8.79 0.70
CA LEU A 350 -7.27 8.06 1.11
C LEU A 350 -6.30 8.03 -0.08
N LEU A 351 -5.56 9.13 -0.25
CA LEU A 351 -4.61 9.32 -1.36
C LEU A 351 -3.37 8.46 -1.17
N GLU A 352 -2.90 8.33 0.06
CA GLU A 352 -1.78 7.46 0.43
C GLU A 352 -2.08 6.79 1.76
N ALA A 353 -2.21 5.46 1.74
CA ALA A 353 -2.47 4.69 2.95
C ALA A 353 -1.21 4.36 3.77
N GLY A 354 -0.03 4.60 3.19
CA GLY A 354 1.26 4.23 3.78
C GLY A 354 1.51 2.73 3.81
N TRP A 355 2.66 2.37 4.37
CA TRP A 355 3.11 0.97 4.51
C TRP A 355 2.45 0.25 5.71
N ARG A 356 1.96 1.03 6.66
CA ARG A 356 1.31 0.54 7.89
C ARG A 356 -0.18 0.83 7.80
N ALA A 357 -0.96 -0.18 7.44
CA ALA A 357 -2.40 -0.07 7.34
C ALA A 357 -3.10 0.34 8.66
N ASP A 358 -2.47 0.09 9.80
CA ASP A 358 -2.86 0.59 11.12
C ASP A 358 -2.94 2.13 11.15
N ASN A 359 -2.03 2.83 10.47
CA ASN A 359 -2.06 4.27 10.34
C ASN A 359 -3.19 4.72 9.39
N ALA A 360 -3.39 4.00 8.28
CA ALA A 360 -4.51 4.25 7.37
C ALA A 360 -5.87 4.22 8.10
N ILE A 361 -6.12 3.15 8.85
CA ILE A 361 -7.35 2.96 9.63
C ILE A 361 -7.51 4.03 10.72
N GLN A 362 -6.42 4.37 11.42
CA GLN A 362 -6.46 5.46 12.40
C GLN A 362 -6.83 6.80 11.75
N GLY A 363 -6.38 7.04 10.53
CA GLY A 363 -6.77 8.19 9.71
C GLY A 363 -8.26 8.20 9.40
N LEU A 364 -8.86 7.08 8.98
CA LEU A 364 -10.32 6.97 8.76
C LEU A 364 -11.12 7.34 10.03
N GLY A 365 -10.64 6.95 11.21
CA GLY A 365 -11.22 7.32 12.51
C GLY A 365 -11.10 8.81 12.87
N ARG A 366 -10.44 9.64 12.05
CA ARG A 366 -10.41 11.10 12.22
C ARG A 366 -11.68 11.75 11.71
N THR A 367 -12.34 11.17 10.70
CA THR A 367 -13.60 11.67 10.11
C THR A 367 -14.83 10.85 10.48
N HIS A 368 -14.67 9.64 11.03
CA HIS A 368 -15.78 8.81 11.50
C HIS A 368 -15.74 8.69 13.04
N ARG A 369 -16.60 9.45 13.74
CA ARG A 369 -16.65 9.51 15.22
C ARG A 369 -18.08 9.62 15.75
N THR A 370 -18.26 9.34 17.03
CA THR A 370 -19.51 9.63 17.74
C THR A 370 -19.81 11.13 17.69
N ASN A 371 -21.08 11.52 17.79
CA ASN A 371 -21.55 12.91 17.68
C ASN A 371 -21.43 13.54 16.27
N GLN A 372 -21.21 12.73 15.24
CA GLN A 372 -21.27 13.20 13.85
C GLN A 372 -22.71 13.42 13.39
N ALA A 373 -22.95 14.50 12.66
CA ALA A 373 -24.21 14.84 12.01
C ALA A 373 -24.58 13.82 10.91
N GLN A 374 -23.57 13.33 10.19
CA GLN A 374 -23.69 12.24 9.22
C GLN A 374 -22.37 11.47 9.07
N PRO A 375 -22.43 10.19 8.66
CA PRO A 375 -21.23 9.42 8.32
C PRO A 375 -20.46 9.98 7.12
N PRO A 376 -19.13 9.80 7.08
CA PRO A 376 -18.32 10.17 5.93
C PRO A 376 -18.55 9.21 4.76
N LEU A 377 -18.16 9.66 3.57
CA LEU A 377 -17.90 8.79 2.41
C LEU A 377 -16.39 8.63 2.29
N PHE A 378 -15.91 7.39 2.29
CA PHE A 378 -14.50 7.05 2.11
C PHE A 378 -14.19 6.80 0.64
N ARG A 379 -13.17 7.49 0.14
CA ARG A 379 -12.74 7.43 -1.24
C ARG A 379 -11.27 7.04 -1.35
N PRO A 380 -10.92 5.74 -1.26
CA PRO A 380 -9.57 5.29 -1.56
C PRO A 380 -9.20 5.60 -3.00
N MET A 381 -7.93 5.94 -3.21
CA MET A 381 -7.42 6.19 -4.54
C MET A 381 -6.50 5.06 -4.99
N ALA A 382 -6.63 4.68 -6.25
CA ALA A 382 -5.75 3.73 -6.90
C ALA A 382 -5.38 4.24 -8.29
N ALA A 383 -4.14 3.98 -8.72
CA ALA A 383 -3.74 4.18 -10.10
C ALA A 383 -3.79 2.84 -10.84
N ASN A 384 -3.98 2.87 -12.16
CA ASN A 384 -3.85 1.70 -13.04
C ASN A 384 -2.38 1.23 -13.23
N VAL A 385 -1.55 1.36 -12.19
CA VAL A 385 -0.18 0.81 -12.12
C VAL A 385 -0.23 -0.49 -11.34
N LYS A 386 -0.04 -1.63 -12.02
CA LYS A 386 -0.21 -2.96 -11.41
C LYS A 386 0.69 -3.19 -10.20
N ALA A 387 1.95 -2.77 -10.25
CA ALA A 387 2.84 -2.87 -9.08
C ALA A 387 2.38 -2.01 -7.88
N GLY A 388 1.58 -0.97 -8.13
CA GLY A 388 0.92 -0.16 -7.11
C GLY A 388 -0.27 -0.83 -6.43
N LYS A 389 -0.84 -1.92 -6.98
CA LYS A 389 -1.99 -2.64 -6.38
C LYS A 389 -1.70 -3.17 -4.97
N ARG A 390 -0.43 -3.40 -4.62
CA ARG A 390 0.00 -3.79 -3.26
C ARG A 390 -0.52 -2.83 -2.19
N PHE A 391 -0.52 -1.52 -2.48
CA PHE A 391 -0.93 -0.51 -1.51
C PHE A 391 -2.40 -0.70 -1.13
N LEU A 392 -3.23 -1.00 -2.11
CA LEU A 392 -4.65 -1.24 -1.94
C LEU A 392 -4.94 -2.58 -1.25
N SER A 393 -4.24 -3.65 -1.64
CA SER A 393 -4.41 -4.99 -1.03
C SER A 393 -4.05 -5.02 0.46
N THR A 394 -3.07 -4.21 0.89
CA THR A 394 -2.66 -4.11 2.29
C THR A 394 -3.74 -3.45 3.15
N ILE A 395 -4.44 -2.46 2.62
CA ILE A 395 -5.56 -1.77 3.30
C ILE A 395 -6.76 -2.72 3.41
N ALA A 396 -7.12 -3.37 2.31
CA ALA A 396 -8.21 -4.35 2.23
C ALA A 396 -8.10 -5.40 3.34
N ARG A 397 -6.94 -6.08 3.42
CA ARG A 397 -6.66 -7.10 4.44
C ARG A 397 -6.86 -6.59 5.87
N ARG A 398 -6.52 -5.34 6.12
CA ARG A 398 -6.54 -4.76 7.47
C ARG A 398 -7.91 -4.23 7.86
N LEU A 399 -8.71 -3.76 6.91
CA LEU A 399 -10.15 -3.56 7.12
C LEU A 399 -10.85 -4.88 7.46
N ASP A 400 -10.50 -5.97 6.77
CA ASP A 400 -11.00 -7.32 7.09
C ASP A 400 -10.56 -7.77 8.49
N THR A 401 -9.28 -7.57 8.83
CA THR A 401 -8.72 -7.89 10.17
C THR A 401 -9.39 -7.07 11.27
N LEU A 402 -9.69 -5.79 11.01
CA LEU A 402 -10.39 -4.92 11.95
C LEU A 402 -11.81 -5.42 12.21
N GLY A 403 -12.54 -5.79 11.16
CA GLY A 403 -13.87 -6.41 11.28
C GLY A 403 -13.82 -7.72 12.09
N ALA A 404 -12.86 -8.57 11.76
CA ALA A 404 -12.59 -9.83 12.46
C ALA A 404 -12.39 -9.64 13.96
N ILE A 405 -11.56 -8.69 14.40
CA ILE A 405 -11.26 -8.52 15.83
C ILE A 405 -12.36 -7.75 16.58
N THR A 406 -12.97 -6.74 15.95
CA THR A 406 -13.96 -5.88 16.60
C THR A 406 -15.32 -6.55 16.69
N ARG A 407 -15.74 -7.24 15.62
CA ARG A 407 -17.08 -7.85 15.51
C ARG A 407 -17.06 -9.37 15.50
N GLY A 408 -15.90 -10.00 15.36
CA GLY A 408 -15.82 -11.44 15.15
C GLY A 408 -16.20 -11.83 13.73
N GLN A 409 -16.08 -10.94 12.74
CA GLN A 409 -16.39 -11.22 11.32
C GLN A 409 -15.70 -10.25 10.35
N ARG A 410 -15.05 -10.76 9.31
CA ARG A 410 -14.34 -9.98 8.29
C ARG A 410 -15.23 -9.12 7.38
N GLN A 411 -16.50 -9.50 7.14
CA GLN A 411 -17.39 -8.88 6.13
C GLN A 411 -17.96 -7.48 6.48
N THR A 412 -17.32 -6.68 7.33
CA THR A 412 -17.99 -5.49 7.91
C THR A 412 -17.40 -4.14 7.54
N GLY A 413 -16.31 -4.09 6.77
CA GLY A 413 -15.56 -2.85 6.55
C GLY A 413 -15.63 -2.24 5.15
N GLY A 414 -15.85 -3.02 4.08
CA GLY A 414 -15.59 -2.55 2.72
C GLY A 414 -16.79 -2.23 1.85
N ALA A 415 -18.04 -2.57 2.21
CA ALA A 415 -19.19 -2.51 1.28
C ALA A 415 -18.94 -3.21 -0.09
N GLY A 416 -18.00 -4.17 -0.16
CA GLY A 416 -17.58 -4.80 -1.42
C GLY A 416 -16.44 -4.10 -2.18
N LEU A 417 -15.85 -3.03 -1.61
CA LEU A 417 -14.76 -2.24 -2.19
C LEU A 417 -13.47 -3.04 -2.43
N PHE A 418 -13.25 -4.11 -1.66
CA PHE A 418 -12.12 -5.01 -1.84
C PHE A 418 -12.61 -6.46 -1.88
N ARG A 419 -12.23 -7.18 -2.94
CA ARG A 419 -12.53 -8.60 -3.07
C ARG A 419 -11.46 -9.40 -2.35
N SER A 420 -11.82 -10.59 -1.87
CA SER A 420 -10.87 -11.57 -1.34
C SER A 420 -9.73 -11.88 -2.34
N GLU A 421 -10.05 -11.78 -3.63
CA GLU A 421 -9.14 -11.95 -4.78
C GLU A 421 -8.09 -10.83 -4.89
N ASP A 422 -8.35 -9.64 -4.35
CA ASP A 422 -7.40 -8.52 -4.34
C ASP A 422 -6.30 -8.73 -3.28
N ASN A 423 -6.42 -9.76 -2.42
CA ASN A 423 -5.42 -10.10 -1.42
C ASN A 423 -4.21 -10.83 -2.03
N LEU A 424 -3.24 -10.04 -2.48
CA LEU A 424 -1.95 -10.49 -3.01
C LEU A 424 -1.03 -11.17 -1.96
N GLU A 425 -1.42 -11.26 -0.69
CA GLU A 425 -0.62 -11.94 0.34
C GLU A 425 -1.22 -13.30 0.76
N SER A 426 -2.32 -13.71 0.12
CA SER A 426 -3.01 -14.98 0.39
C SER A 426 -2.14 -16.22 0.08
N PRO A 427 -2.44 -17.39 0.68
CA PRO A 427 -1.79 -18.64 0.32
C PRO A 427 -1.86 -18.95 -1.19
N TYR A 428 -2.98 -18.58 -1.83
CA TYR A 428 -3.17 -18.71 -3.28
C TYR A 428 -2.22 -17.81 -4.07
N ALA A 429 -2.05 -16.55 -3.66
CA ALA A 429 -1.10 -15.62 -4.28
C ALA A 429 0.35 -16.10 -4.14
N ARG A 430 0.75 -16.62 -2.96
CA ARG A 430 2.09 -17.20 -2.75
C ARG A 430 2.33 -18.43 -3.63
N ALA A 431 1.33 -19.31 -3.76
CA ALA A 431 1.41 -20.48 -4.63
C ALA A 431 1.46 -20.09 -6.12
N ALA A 432 0.65 -19.11 -6.54
CA ALA A 432 0.67 -18.57 -7.89
C ALA A 432 2.04 -17.96 -8.24
N LEU A 433 2.65 -17.22 -7.32
CA LEU A 433 3.99 -16.67 -7.51
C LEU A 433 5.07 -17.76 -7.66
N ARG A 434 5.00 -18.83 -6.86
CA ARG A 434 5.91 -19.97 -7.04
C ARG A 434 5.77 -20.57 -8.43
N GLN A 435 4.54 -20.77 -8.91
CA GLN A 435 4.27 -21.28 -10.24
C GLN A 435 4.76 -20.31 -11.33
N PHE A 436 4.60 -19.01 -11.13
CA PHE A 436 5.13 -17.97 -12.01
C PHE A 436 6.64 -18.11 -12.20
N TYR A 437 7.41 -18.28 -11.12
CA TYR A 437 8.87 -18.47 -11.23
C TYR A 437 9.25 -19.74 -11.99
N HIS A 438 8.48 -20.82 -11.86
CA HIS A 438 8.71 -22.05 -12.64
C HIS A 438 8.44 -21.83 -14.13
N LEU A 439 7.36 -21.12 -14.49
CA LEU A 439 7.07 -20.80 -15.88
C LEU A 439 8.12 -19.88 -16.49
N LEU A 440 8.60 -18.89 -15.72
CA LEU A 440 9.67 -18.00 -16.14
C LEU A 440 10.98 -18.75 -16.40
N HIS A 441 11.37 -19.67 -15.49
CA HIS A 441 12.55 -20.51 -15.65
C HIS A 441 12.46 -21.43 -16.87
N GLN A 442 11.27 -21.94 -17.18
CA GLN A 442 11.00 -22.76 -18.37
C GLN A 442 10.87 -21.94 -19.66
N GLY A 443 11.00 -20.61 -19.62
CA GLY A 443 10.84 -19.75 -20.80
C GLY A 443 9.41 -19.69 -21.34
N LYS A 444 8.40 -19.97 -20.50
CA LYS A 444 6.97 -19.99 -20.88
C LYS A 444 6.25 -18.66 -20.71
N ILE A 445 6.98 -17.61 -20.33
CA ILE A 445 6.45 -16.25 -20.26
C ILE A 445 6.89 -15.51 -21.51
N GLU A 446 5.97 -15.39 -22.48
CA GLU A 446 6.22 -14.62 -23.70
C GLU A 446 6.50 -13.14 -23.35
N GLY A 447 7.45 -12.54 -24.05
CA GLY A 447 7.83 -11.12 -23.83
C GLY A 447 8.75 -10.86 -22.63
N CYS A 448 9.06 -11.85 -21.78
CA CYS A 448 10.04 -11.70 -20.70
C CYS A 448 10.83 -12.99 -20.44
N SER A 449 12.09 -13.02 -20.86
CA SER A 449 12.99 -14.14 -20.54
C SER A 449 13.45 -14.08 -19.08
N LEU A 450 13.91 -15.21 -18.54
CA LEU A 450 14.52 -15.26 -17.21
C LEU A 450 15.68 -14.27 -17.07
N THR A 451 16.58 -14.22 -18.06
CA THR A 451 17.72 -13.30 -18.04
C THR A 451 17.28 -11.84 -18.04
N THR A 452 16.29 -11.49 -18.86
CA THR A 452 15.73 -10.13 -18.86
C THR A 452 15.10 -9.81 -17.52
N PHE A 453 14.30 -10.74 -16.96
CA PHE A 453 13.64 -10.55 -15.67
C PHE A 453 14.65 -10.32 -14.54
N GLU A 454 15.67 -11.17 -14.41
CA GLU A 454 16.71 -11.02 -13.39
C GLU A 454 17.50 -9.71 -13.57
N ALA A 455 17.81 -9.32 -14.81
CA ALA A 455 18.51 -8.07 -15.10
C ALA A 455 17.69 -6.83 -14.71
N VAL A 456 16.40 -6.77 -15.03
CA VAL A 456 15.57 -5.58 -14.77
C VAL A 456 15.07 -5.52 -13.32
N THR A 457 14.92 -6.67 -12.65
CA THR A 457 14.44 -6.73 -11.26
C THR A 457 15.56 -6.77 -10.23
N GLY A 458 16.77 -7.18 -10.62
CA GLY A 458 17.88 -7.47 -9.71
C GLY A 458 17.61 -8.67 -8.79
N LEU A 459 16.62 -9.50 -9.10
CA LEU A 459 16.37 -10.76 -8.40
C LEU A 459 17.29 -11.84 -8.93
N SER A 460 17.66 -12.76 -8.05
CA SER A 460 18.35 -13.99 -8.44
C SER A 460 17.45 -15.16 -8.10
N LEU A 461 17.00 -15.85 -9.14
CA LEU A 461 16.11 -17.00 -9.10
C LEU A 461 16.87 -18.30 -9.32
N THR A 462 18.07 -18.23 -9.93
CA THR A 462 18.88 -19.40 -10.26
C THR A 462 20.12 -19.57 -9.39
N THR A 463 20.58 -20.81 -9.26
CA THR A 463 21.90 -21.19 -8.74
C THR A 463 22.94 -21.13 -9.86
N GLU A 464 24.23 -21.24 -9.51
CA GLU A 464 25.32 -21.31 -10.50
C GLU A 464 25.17 -22.52 -11.45
N GLU A 465 24.48 -23.57 -11.01
CA GLU A 465 24.19 -24.78 -11.79
C GLU A 465 22.97 -24.63 -12.72
N GLY A 466 22.29 -23.47 -12.71
CA GLY A 466 21.15 -23.16 -13.58
C GLY A 466 19.79 -23.66 -13.10
N GLY A 467 19.74 -24.34 -11.94
CA GLY A 467 18.48 -24.72 -11.27
C GLY A 467 17.83 -23.54 -10.56
N LEU A 468 16.51 -23.61 -10.30
CA LEU A 468 15.85 -22.67 -9.41
C LEU A 468 16.39 -22.82 -7.98
N ARG A 469 16.53 -21.70 -7.27
CA ARG A 469 16.92 -21.69 -5.85
C ARG A 469 15.82 -22.31 -4.98
N ASP A 470 16.24 -22.96 -3.90
CA ASP A 470 15.31 -23.49 -2.88
C ASP A 470 14.49 -22.37 -2.22
N GLU A 471 15.18 -21.27 -1.88
CA GLU A 471 14.58 -20.08 -1.30
C GLU A 471 14.34 -19.01 -2.39
N LEU A 472 13.13 -19.04 -2.95
CA LEU A 472 12.70 -18.05 -3.94
C LEU A 472 12.21 -16.74 -3.28
N PRO A 473 12.37 -15.58 -3.96
CA PRO A 473 11.97 -14.30 -3.39
C PRO A 473 10.46 -14.26 -3.07
N PRO A 474 10.07 -13.80 -1.85
CA PRO A 474 8.67 -13.73 -1.46
C PRO A 474 7.92 -12.66 -2.24
N ILE A 475 6.57 -12.72 -2.19
CA ILE A 475 5.68 -11.82 -2.93
C ILE A 475 5.93 -10.34 -2.64
N THR A 476 6.27 -10.00 -1.40
CA THR A 476 6.60 -8.62 -1.01
C THR A 476 7.84 -8.11 -1.74
N THR A 477 8.87 -8.94 -1.90
CA THR A 477 10.07 -8.62 -2.66
C THR A 477 9.76 -8.53 -4.15
N TRP A 478 9.00 -9.48 -4.69
CA TRP A 478 8.58 -9.48 -6.10
C TRP A 478 7.83 -8.20 -6.48
N LEU A 479 6.79 -7.83 -5.73
CA LEU A 479 6.01 -6.60 -5.92
C LEU A 479 6.90 -5.35 -5.85
N ASN A 480 7.84 -5.32 -4.90
CA ASN A 480 8.77 -4.19 -4.75
C ASN A 480 9.72 -4.03 -5.94
N ARG A 481 10.12 -5.13 -6.60
CA ARG A 481 10.98 -5.04 -7.79
C ARG A 481 10.21 -4.61 -9.02
N LEU A 482 8.95 -5.01 -9.14
CA LEU A 482 8.08 -4.62 -10.26
C LEU A 482 7.78 -3.12 -10.32
N LEU A 483 7.77 -2.42 -9.17
CA LEU A 483 7.50 -0.98 -9.11
C LEU A 483 8.39 -0.15 -10.04
N ALA A 484 9.64 -0.55 -10.26
CA ALA A 484 10.59 0.21 -11.09
C ALA A 484 10.71 -0.29 -12.53
N LEU A 485 9.77 -1.12 -12.98
CA LEU A 485 9.72 -1.56 -14.38
C LEU A 485 8.82 -0.64 -15.19
N ARG A 486 9.00 -0.65 -16.52
CA ARG A 486 8.07 0.02 -17.42
C ARG A 486 6.65 -0.51 -17.25
N ILE A 487 5.65 0.34 -17.47
CA ILE A 487 4.22 0.01 -17.26
C ILE A 487 3.82 -1.23 -18.07
N GLU A 488 4.27 -1.34 -19.31
CA GLU A 488 3.97 -2.46 -20.21
C GLU A 488 4.55 -3.77 -19.67
N THR A 489 5.79 -3.74 -19.18
CA THR A 489 6.44 -4.90 -18.55
C THR A 489 5.73 -5.29 -17.26
N GLN A 490 5.31 -4.33 -16.44
CA GLN A 490 4.51 -4.62 -15.25
C GLN A 490 3.21 -5.32 -15.63
N ASN A 491 2.49 -4.78 -16.61
CA ASN A 491 1.20 -5.31 -17.05
C ASN A 491 1.33 -6.75 -17.54
N LEU A 492 2.32 -7.04 -18.39
CA LEU A 492 2.63 -8.39 -18.87
C LEU A 492 2.84 -9.38 -17.72
N LEU A 493 3.74 -9.04 -16.78
CA LEU A 493 4.09 -9.95 -15.68
C LEU A 493 2.94 -10.14 -14.71
N PHE A 494 2.17 -9.08 -14.45
CA PHE A 494 0.99 -9.15 -13.60
C PHE A 494 -0.15 -9.93 -14.24
N GLU A 495 -0.37 -9.82 -15.55
CA GLU A 495 -1.42 -10.56 -16.24
C GLU A 495 -1.21 -12.08 -16.09
N VAL A 496 0.01 -12.56 -16.33
CA VAL A 496 0.37 -13.97 -16.12
C VAL A 496 0.15 -14.37 -14.65
N PHE A 497 0.58 -13.53 -13.71
CA PHE A 497 0.39 -13.80 -12.28
C PHE A 497 -1.11 -13.83 -11.88
N GLU A 498 -1.91 -12.87 -12.35
CA GLU A 498 -3.35 -12.77 -12.07
C GLU A 498 -4.08 -14.00 -12.63
N GLN A 499 -3.74 -14.47 -13.84
CA GLN A 499 -4.30 -15.70 -14.41
C GLN A 499 -3.99 -16.94 -13.54
N LEU A 500 -2.74 -17.09 -13.10
CA LEU A 500 -2.35 -18.19 -12.20
C LEU A 500 -3.08 -18.13 -10.86
N MET A 501 -3.27 -16.93 -10.32
CA MET A 501 -3.98 -16.72 -9.07
C MET A 501 -5.47 -17.07 -9.20
N THR A 502 -6.13 -16.60 -10.27
CA THR A 502 -7.52 -16.92 -10.57
C THR A 502 -7.73 -18.42 -10.70
N ALA A 503 -6.92 -19.11 -11.51
CA ALA A 503 -7.02 -20.57 -11.68
C ALA A 503 -6.87 -21.34 -10.35
N ARG A 504 -6.01 -20.86 -9.45
CA ARG A 504 -5.82 -21.45 -8.11
C ARG A 504 -7.03 -21.24 -7.21
N ILE A 505 -7.60 -20.04 -7.22
CA ILE A 505 -8.80 -19.72 -6.44
C ILE A 505 -9.98 -20.55 -6.94
N GLU A 506 -10.19 -20.61 -8.26
CA GLU A 506 -11.25 -21.41 -8.88
C GLU A 506 -11.09 -22.91 -8.56
N GLY A 507 -9.88 -23.44 -8.67
CA GLY A 507 -9.58 -24.83 -8.29
C GLY A 507 -9.88 -25.11 -6.82
N ALA A 508 -9.58 -24.16 -5.93
CA ALA A 508 -9.89 -24.28 -4.51
C ALA A 508 -11.40 -24.22 -4.23
N ILE A 509 -12.13 -23.37 -4.96
CA ILE A 509 -13.59 -23.29 -4.87
C ILE A 509 -14.21 -24.60 -5.33
N ALA A 510 -13.77 -25.15 -6.46
CA ALA A 510 -14.25 -26.42 -7.01
C ALA A 510 -13.96 -27.61 -6.07
N ALA A 511 -12.80 -27.60 -5.40
CA ALA A 511 -12.43 -28.60 -4.40
C ALA A 511 -13.14 -28.41 -3.05
N GLY A 512 -13.88 -27.32 -2.85
CA GLY A 512 -14.57 -27.01 -1.59
C GLY A 512 -13.64 -26.64 -0.43
N ASN A 513 -12.37 -26.29 -0.72
CA ASN A 513 -11.37 -25.93 0.29
C ASN A 513 -11.00 -24.43 0.27
N TYR A 514 -11.76 -23.62 -0.47
CA TYR A 514 -11.59 -22.16 -0.48
C TYR A 514 -12.13 -21.52 0.80
N ASP A 515 -11.25 -20.82 1.53
CA ASP A 515 -11.62 -20.14 2.78
C ASP A 515 -12.35 -18.81 2.52
N LYS A 516 -13.68 -18.89 2.50
CA LYS A 516 -14.60 -17.74 2.43
C LYS A 516 -14.80 -17.01 3.77
N GLY A 517 -14.17 -17.49 4.85
CA GLY A 517 -14.30 -16.97 6.21
C GLY A 517 -15.74 -16.98 6.72
N LEU A 518 -16.05 -16.11 7.68
CA LEU A 518 -17.41 -15.99 8.19
C LEU A 518 -18.35 -15.40 7.13
N GLU A 519 -19.25 -16.24 6.64
CA GLU A 519 -20.27 -15.89 5.64
C GLU A 519 -21.63 -15.71 6.32
N THR A 520 -22.28 -14.57 6.06
CA THR A 520 -23.69 -14.40 6.40
C THR A 520 -24.54 -15.03 5.30
N ILE A 521 -25.05 -16.24 5.55
CA ILE A 521 -25.95 -16.90 4.60
C ILE A 521 -27.31 -16.20 4.65
N THR A 522 -27.68 -15.55 3.55
CA THR A 522 -29.01 -14.95 3.37
C THR A 522 -29.80 -15.78 2.38
N ALA A 523 -30.99 -16.24 2.77
CA ALA A 523 -31.90 -17.00 1.92
C ALA A 523 -33.35 -16.67 2.30
N GLU A 524 -34.31 -17.07 1.48
CA GLU A 524 -35.74 -16.95 1.82
C GLU A 524 -36.09 -17.84 3.02
N SER A 525 -35.49 -19.03 3.08
CA SER A 525 -35.47 -19.85 4.28
C SER A 525 -34.20 -20.68 4.38
N ILE A 526 -33.71 -20.87 5.60
CA ILE A 526 -32.59 -21.75 5.92
C ILE A 526 -33.08 -22.73 6.98
N ILE A 527 -32.96 -24.03 6.70
CA ILE A 527 -33.33 -25.10 7.63
C ILE A 527 -32.08 -25.93 7.91
N VAL A 528 -31.71 -26.08 9.17
CA VAL A 528 -30.63 -27.00 9.56
C VAL A 528 -31.16 -28.43 9.46
N THR A 529 -30.60 -29.23 8.55
CA THR A 529 -30.99 -30.63 8.33
C THR A 529 -30.14 -31.61 9.13
N ASP A 530 -28.92 -31.22 9.48
CA ASP A 530 -28.02 -32.01 10.33
C ASP A 530 -27.16 -31.09 11.21
N ARG A 531 -26.87 -31.54 12.43
CA ARG A 531 -26.00 -30.84 13.39
C ARG A 531 -25.06 -31.84 14.05
N ARG A 532 -23.77 -31.68 13.82
CA ARG A 532 -22.72 -32.50 14.44
C ARG A 532 -21.76 -31.64 15.25
N THR A 533 -21.63 -31.90 16.55
CA THR A 533 -20.59 -31.27 17.37
C THR A 533 -19.22 -31.81 16.97
N VAL A 534 -18.30 -30.91 16.61
CA VAL A 534 -16.92 -31.27 16.24
C VAL A 534 -15.91 -30.93 17.33
N TYR A 535 -16.27 -30.03 18.24
CA TYR A 535 -15.43 -29.66 19.37
C TYR A 535 -16.29 -29.11 20.51
N THR A 536 -15.91 -29.42 21.75
CA THR A 536 -16.48 -28.82 22.96
C THR A 536 -15.32 -28.22 23.76
N HIS A 537 -15.37 -26.92 24.00
CA HIS A 537 -14.34 -26.22 24.76
C HIS A 537 -14.38 -26.72 26.22
N PRO A 538 -13.25 -27.20 26.78
CA PRO A 538 -13.23 -27.87 28.07
C PRO A 538 -13.62 -26.98 29.25
N VAL A 539 -13.29 -25.67 29.19
CA VAL A 539 -13.58 -24.72 30.27
C VAL A 539 -14.98 -24.09 30.16
N SER A 540 -15.34 -23.51 29.00
CA SER A 540 -16.62 -22.81 28.83
C SER A 540 -17.80 -23.72 28.49
N GLY A 541 -17.56 -24.98 28.10
CA GLY A 541 -18.57 -25.86 27.55
C GLY A 541 -19.08 -25.44 26.16
N ALA A 542 -18.48 -24.43 25.53
CA ALA A 542 -18.89 -23.94 24.22
C ALA A 542 -18.71 -25.02 23.14
N GLN A 543 -19.74 -25.27 22.34
CA GLN A 543 -19.72 -26.30 21.29
C GLN A 543 -19.52 -25.67 19.92
N SER A 544 -18.57 -26.19 19.15
CA SER A 544 -18.45 -25.94 17.71
C SER A 544 -19.19 -27.03 16.96
N HIS A 545 -20.09 -26.63 16.06
CA HIS A 545 -20.90 -27.55 15.27
C HIS A 545 -20.59 -27.42 13.79
N VAL A 546 -20.61 -28.55 13.09
CA VAL A 546 -20.83 -28.61 11.65
C VAL A 546 -22.34 -28.72 11.43
N LEU A 547 -22.88 -27.83 10.61
CA LEU A 547 -24.30 -27.81 10.24
C LEU A 547 -24.45 -28.16 8.77
N THR A 548 -25.36 -29.07 8.45
CA THR A 548 -25.88 -29.19 7.08
C THR A 548 -27.14 -28.34 7.01
N VAL A 549 -27.23 -27.47 6.00
CA VAL A 549 -28.39 -26.57 5.83
C VAL A 549 -29.06 -26.80 4.48
N ALA A 550 -30.39 -26.97 4.51
CA ALA A 550 -31.23 -26.84 3.34
C ALA A 550 -31.57 -25.36 3.13
N ARG A 551 -31.09 -24.81 2.01
CA ARG A 551 -31.27 -23.42 1.61
C ARG A 551 -32.39 -23.32 0.58
N LYS A 552 -33.35 -22.41 0.81
CA LYS A 552 -34.36 -22.01 -0.16
C LYS A 552 -34.12 -20.58 -0.59
N ASP A 553 -33.82 -20.38 -1.86
CA ASP A 553 -33.62 -19.06 -2.43
C ASP A 553 -34.87 -18.57 -3.12
N ARG A 554 -35.22 -17.30 -2.87
CA ARG A 554 -36.26 -16.63 -3.65
C ARG A 554 -35.71 -16.38 -5.04
N ILE A 555 -36.32 -16.99 -6.05
CA ILE A 555 -36.03 -16.66 -7.44
C ILE A 555 -36.45 -15.20 -7.66
N ARG A 556 -35.48 -14.33 -7.91
CA ARG A 556 -35.72 -12.97 -8.42
C ARG A 556 -35.61 -13.04 -9.94
N PRO A 557 -36.74 -13.13 -10.66
CA PRO A 557 -36.69 -13.15 -12.12
C PRO A 557 -36.11 -11.83 -12.61
N LEU A 558 -35.12 -11.92 -13.51
CA LEU A 558 -34.56 -10.76 -14.19
C LEU A 558 -35.65 -10.14 -15.07
N GLY A 559 -35.92 -8.84 -14.89
CA GLY A 559 -36.88 -8.14 -15.74
C GLY A 559 -36.35 -8.01 -17.17
N LEU A 560 -37.24 -8.01 -18.16
CA LEU A 560 -36.85 -7.85 -19.57
C LEU A 560 -36.03 -6.57 -19.81
N SER A 561 -36.40 -5.47 -19.17
CA SER A 561 -35.68 -4.19 -19.26
C SER A 561 -34.25 -4.29 -18.75
N GLU A 562 -34.03 -4.94 -17.60
CA GLU A 562 -32.71 -5.17 -17.03
C GLU A 562 -31.90 -6.14 -17.88
N ALA A 563 -32.51 -7.22 -18.37
CA ALA A 563 -31.85 -8.18 -19.25
C ALA A 563 -31.35 -7.52 -20.55
N LEU A 564 -32.16 -6.65 -21.14
CA LEU A 564 -31.77 -5.88 -22.33
C LEU A 564 -30.71 -4.81 -22.01
N ALA A 565 -30.74 -4.20 -20.82
CA ALA A 565 -29.72 -3.27 -20.38
C ALA A 565 -28.35 -3.96 -20.21
N ILE A 566 -28.34 -5.15 -19.60
CA ILE A 566 -27.13 -5.98 -19.48
C ILE A 566 -26.60 -6.35 -20.87
N ALA A 567 -27.48 -6.79 -21.79
CA ALA A 567 -27.06 -7.14 -23.15
C ALA A 567 -26.45 -5.96 -23.94
N ARG A 568 -26.91 -4.73 -23.66
CA ARG A 568 -26.35 -3.51 -24.27
C ARG A 568 -25.02 -3.09 -23.63
N ALA A 569 -24.86 -3.35 -22.34
CA ALA A 569 -23.66 -3.01 -21.58
C ALA A 569 -22.52 -4.00 -21.83
N GLU A 570 -22.82 -5.27 -22.16
CA GLU A 570 -21.84 -6.32 -22.42
C GLU A 570 -21.85 -6.73 -23.92
N PRO A 571 -20.94 -6.19 -24.74
CA PRO A 571 -20.93 -6.42 -26.19
C PRO A 571 -20.75 -7.88 -26.60
N GLN A 572 -20.15 -8.70 -25.74
CA GLN A 572 -19.91 -10.12 -26.01
C GLN A 572 -21.06 -11.02 -25.49
N SER A 573 -22.14 -10.45 -24.98
CA SER A 573 -23.30 -11.22 -24.53
C SER A 573 -24.12 -11.80 -25.69
N VAL A 574 -24.74 -12.96 -25.47
CA VAL A 574 -25.60 -13.62 -26.45
C VAL A 574 -26.96 -13.91 -25.84
N LEU A 575 -28.04 -13.46 -26.50
CA LEU A 575 -29.40 -13.80 -26.10
C LEU A 575 -29.74 -15.21 -26.61
N LEU A 576 -30.22 -16.07 -25.71
CA LEU A 576 -30.45 -17.48 -25.95
C LEU A 576 -31.83 -17.93 -25.46
N VAL A 577 -32.25 -19.10 -25.92
CA VAL A 577 -33.36 -19.85 -25.32
C VAL A 577 -32.79 -21.14 -24.74
N ASN A 578 -33.01 -21.36 -23.45
CA ASN A 578 -32.52 -22.55 -22.77
C ASN A 578 -33.27 -23.79 -23.27
N ALA A 579 -32.57 -24.73 -23.89
CA ALA A 579 -33.17 -25.91 -24.51
C ALA A 579 -33.87 -26.87 -23.52
N ARG A 580 -33.54 -26.83 -22.22
CA ARG A 580 -34.17 -27.68 -21.19
C ARG A 580 -35.41 -27.04 -20.58
N SER A 581 -35.39 -25.72 -20.37
CA SER A 581 -36.50 -25.01 -19.69
C SER A 581 -37.40 -24.22 -20.65
N SER A 582 -37.01 -24.08 -21.92
CA SER A 582 -37.65 -23.22 -22.93
C SER A 582 -37.76 -21.75 -22.52
N ARG A 583 -36.98 -21.30 -21.55
CA ARG A 583 -36.97 -19.92 -21.06
C ARG A 583 -35.91 -19.09 -21.78
N ALA A 584 -36.16 -17.79 -21.91
CA ALA A 584 -35.15 -16.83 -22.37
C ALA A 584 -33.98 -16.79 -21.38
N ALA A 585 -32.77 -16.66 -21.92
CA ALA A 585 -31.52 -16.57 -21.17
C ALA A 585 -30.59 -15.56 -21.85
N ILE A 586 -29.62 -15.05 -21.09
CA ILE A 586 -28.49 -14.29 -21.64
C ILE A 586 -27.22 -15.06 -21.26
N GLN A 587 -26.42 -15.41 -22.26
CA GLN A 587 -25.05 -15.88 -22.06
C GLN A 587 -24.16 -14.65 -21.94
N LEU A 588 -23.40 -14.60 -20.86
CA LEU A 588 -22.40 -13.57 -20.65
C LEU A 588 -21.01 -14.20 -20.83
N PRO A 589 -20.02 -13.43 -21.28
CA PRO A 589 -18.63 -13.86 -21.22
C PRO A 589 -18.30 -14.10 -19.75
N THR A 590 -17.82 -15.30 -19.46
CA THR A 590 -17.08 -15.54 -18.24
C THR A 590 -15.61 -15.34 -18.56
N ALA A 591 -14.81 -14.86 -17.62
CA ALA A 591 -13.38 -15.14 -17.68
C ALA A 591 -13.27 -16.68 -17.68
N SER A 592 -12.82 -17.26 -18.79
CA SER A 592 -12.94 -18.70 -19.02
C SER A 592 -11.78 -19.44 -18.36
N LEU A 593 -12.15 -20.48 -17.61
CA LEU A 593 -11.40 -21.71 -17.43
C LEU A 593 -10.82 -22.18 -18.77
N MET A 594 -9.49 -22.15 -18.90
CA MET A 594 -8.74 -23.06 -19.75
C MET A 594 -7.50 -23.52 -19.00
#